data_AF-A0A5B7A3U7-F1
#
_entry.id   AF-A0A5B7A3U7-F1
#
_cell.length_a   1.000
_cell.length_b   1.000
_cell.length_c   1.000
_cell.angle_alpha   90.00
_cell.angle_beta   90.00
_cell.angle_gamma   90.00
#
_symmetry.space_group_name_H-M   'P 1'
#
loop_
_entity.id
_entity.type
_entity.pdbx_description
1 polymer ?
#
loop_
_entity_poly.entity_id
_entity_poly.type
_entity_poly.pdbx_seq_one_letter_code
_entity_poly.pdbx_strand_id
1 'polypeptide(L)'
;SLSFLVALDTGSDLFWLPCDCISCVRGVKTRFGQVDFNIYSPNTSSTSMTVPCNSTLCGRESQCPATGNTCGYQIIYLSNDTSSTGILVEDVLRLTTDDSQL
;
A
#
# COMPACT_ATOMS: atom_id res chain seq x y z
N SER A 1 -6.59 1.85 -17.98
CA SER A 1 -6.53 2.11 -16.53
C SER A 1 -6.03 0.85 -15.85
N LEU A 2 -5.13 0.96 -14.87
CA LEU A 2 -4.69 -0.18 -14.05
C LEU A 2 -5.49 -0.14 -12.74
N SER A 3 -6.04 -1.29 -12.33
CA SER A 3 -6.85 -1.38 -11.10
C SER A 3 -6.14 -2.22 -10.05
N PHE A 4 -6.27 -1.86 -8.78
CA PHE A 4 -5.64 -2.58 -7.67
C PHE A 4 -6.71 -3.25 -6.81
N LEU A 5 -6.47 -4.51 -6.43
CA LEU A 5 -7.30 -5.18 -5.44
C LEU A 5 -6.77 -4.84 -4.05
N VAL A 6 -7.65 -4.35 -3.19
CA VAL A 6 -7.32 -3.89 -1.84
C VAL A 6 -8.35 -4.37 -0.83
N ALA A 7 -7.95 -4.45 0.43
CA ALA A 7 -8.88 -4.73 1.52
C ALA A 7 -9.63 -3.45 1.91
N LEU A 8 -10.93 -3.58 2.17
CA LEU A 8 -11.69 -2.56 2.88
C LEU A 8 -11.59 -2.83 4.38
N ASP A 9 -10.63 -2.20 5.02
CA ASP A 9 -10.32 -2.39 6.44
C ASP A 9 -10.67 -1.14 7.24
N THR A 10 -11.77 -1.19 7.99
CA THR A 10 -12.20 -0.10 8.88
C THR A 10 -11.52 -0.14 10.25
N GLY A 11 -10.65 -1.13 10.50
CA GLY A 11 -9.95 -1.34 11.75
C GLY A 11 -8.52 -0.78 11.78
N SER A 12 -8.04 -0.18 10.69
CA SER A 12 -6.71 0.43 10.59
C SER A 12 -6.76 1.82 9.93
N ASP A 13 -5.68 2.58 10.08
CA ASP A 13 -5.52 3.95 9.58
C ASP A 13 -4.59 4.06 8.36
N LEU A 14 -4.02 2.94 7.91
CA LEU A 14 -3.07 2.88 6.80
C LEU A 14 -3.62 2.11 5.60
N PHE A 15 -3.68 2.78 4.46
CA PHE A 15 -3.90 2.15 3.17
C PHE A 15 -2.57 1.69 2.57
N TRP A 16 -2.43 0.39 2.29
CA TRP A 16 -1.24 -0.16 1.66
C TRP A 16 -1.58 -1.17 0.56
N LEU A 17 -0.66 -1.30 -0.39
CA LEU A 17 -0.68 -2.30 -1.45
C LEU A 17 0.76 -2.76 -1.75
N PRO A 18 0.97 -3.90 -2.43
CA PRO A 18 2.29 -4.32 -2.87
C PRO A 18 2.93 -3.28 -3.82
N CYS A 19 4.12 -2.81 -3.47
CA CYS A 19 4.85 -1.74 -4.18
C CYS A 19 6.29 -2.19 -4.49
N ASP A 20 6.63 -2.42 -5.76
CA ASP A 20 7.94 -2.87 -6.27
C ASP A 20 8.70 -3.87 -5.34
N CYS A 21 7.95 -4.76 -4.69
CA CYS A 21 8.44 -5.52 -3.55
C CYS A 21 8.98 -6.90 -3.96
N ILE A 22 10.07 -7.28 -3.31
CA ILE A 22 10.74 -8.58 -3.51
C ILE A 22 10.03 -9.68 -2.72
N SER A 23 9.65 -9.41 -1.47
CA SER A 23 8.98 -10.36 -0.58
C SER A 23 7.64 -9.80 -0.11
N CYS A 24 6.59 -10.03 -0.89
CA CYS A 24 5.23 -9.58 -0.60
C CYS A 24 4.20 -10.51 -1.25
N VAL A 25 2.94 -10.38 -0.82
CA VAL A 25 1.82 -11.08 -1.44
C VAL A 25 1.64 -10.61 -2.90
N ARG A 26 1.53 -11.56 -3.83
CA ARG A 26 1.34 -11.27 -5.27
C ARG A 26 -0.02 -11.68 -5.81
N GLY A 27 -0.87 -12.23 -4.95
CA GLY A 27 -2.20 -12.67 -5.31
C GLY A 27 -2.91 -13.34 -4.15
N VAL A 28 -4.19 -13.55 -4.32
CA VAL A 28 -5.04 -14.27 -3.36
C VAL A 28 -5.59 -15.54 -4.00
N LYS A 29 -5.57 -16.64 -3.24
CA LYS A 29 -6.24 -17.88 -3.65
C LYS A 29 -7.71 -17.80 -3.28
N THR A 30 -8.57 -17.97 -4.26
CA THR A 30 -10.03 -18.05 -4.10
C THR A 30 -10.52 -19.45 -4.45
N ARG A 31 -11.82 -19.73 -4.23
CA ARG A 31 -12.44 -20.99 -4.66
C ARG A 31 -12.44 -21.19 -6.18
N PHE A 32 -12.32 -20.09 -6.94
CA PHE A 32 -12.37 -20.08 -8.41
C PHE A 32 -10.97 -20.01 -9.05
N GLY A 33 -9.91 -19.99 -8.25
CA GLY A 33 -8.53 -19.90 -8.73
C GLY A 33 -7.73 -18.78 -8.06
N GLN A 34 -6.54 -18.53 -8.58
CA GLN A 34 -5.65 -17.47 -8.13
C GLN A 34 -6.03 -16.15 -8.81
N VAL A 35 -6.20 -15.10 -8.01
CA VAL A 35 -6.35 -13.73 -8.48
C VAL A 35 -5.03 -13.02 -8.21
N ASP A 36 -4.29 -12.72 -9.28
CA ASP A 36 -3.02 -12.01 -9.18
C ASP A 36 -3.25 -10.52 -8.92
N PHE A 37 -2.38 -9.93 -8.11
CA PHE A 37 -2.41 -8.52 -7.79
C PHE A 37 -1.61 -7.74 -8.82
N ASN A 38 -2.14 -6.60 -9.23
CA ASN A 38 -1.32 -5.59 -9.86
C ASN A 38 -0.37 -5.01 -8.81
N ILE A 39 0.92 -5.00 -9.12
CA ILE A 39 1.96 -4.45 -8.26
C ILE A 39 2.16 -2.99 -8.66
N TYR A 40 2.05 -2.09 -7.70
CA TYR A 40 2.29 -0.69 -7.94
C TYR A 40 3.77 -0.42 -8.08
N SER A 41 4.13 0.44 -9.04
CA SER A 41 5.49 0.96 -9.18
C SER A 41 5.43 2.48 -9.18
N PRO A 42 6.02 3.15 -8.16
CA PRO A 42 6.15 4.61 -8.11
C PRO A 42 6.71 5.21 -9.41
N ASN A 43 7.65 4.50 -10.04
CA ASN A 43 8.31 4.93 -11.28
C ASN A 43 7.38 4.98 -12.49
N THR A 44 6.22 4.33 -12.42
CA THR A 44 5.23 4.30 -13.52
C THR A 44 4.13 5.34 -13.37
N SER A 45 4.09 6.07 -12.25
CA SER A 45 3.14 7.14 -11.99
C SER A 45 3.82 8.50 -12.05
N SER A 46 3.25 9.42 -12.84
CA SER A 46 3.75 10.79 -12.96
C SER A 46 3.42 11.67 -11.74
N THR A 47 2.54 11.21 -10.85
CA THR A 47 2.10 11.93 -9.64
C THR A 47 2.62 11.31 -8.35
N SER A 48 3.29 10.16 -8.45
CA SER A 48 3.89 9.48 -7.31
C SER A 48 5.04 10.28 -6.70
N MET A 49 5.02 10.43 -5.38
CA MET A 49 6.12 11.00 -4.63
C MET A 49 6.37 10.21 -3.34
N THR A 50 7.62 9.86 -3.07
CA THR A 50 7.98 9.25 -1.78
C THR A 50 7.82 10.28 -0.66
N VAL A 51 7.21 9.90 0.46
CA VAL A 51 7.05 10.79 1.61
C VAL A 51 8.41 10.94 2.32
N PRO A 52 8.92 12.18 2.51
CA PRO A 52 10.18 12.37 3.20
C PRO A 52 10.04 12.29 4.71
N CYS A 53 11.14 12.00 5.41
CA CYS A 53 11.16 11.82 6.86
C CYS A 53 10.79 13.06 7.68
N ASN A 54 10.98 14.26 7.11
CA ASN A 54 10.59 15.52 7.74
C ASN A 54 9.16 15.94 7.40
N SER A 55 8.40 15.14 6.63
CA SER A 55 7.01 15.42 6.30
C SER A 55 6.12 15.24 7.52
N THR A 56 5.07 16.04 7.62
CA THR A 56 4.00 15.84 8.61
C THR A 56 3.21 14.55 8.38
N LEU A 57 3.26 14.00 7.17
CA LEU A 57 2.70 12.68 6.84
C LEU A 57 3.56 11.54 7.42
N CYS A 58 4.84 11.80 7.71
CA CYS A 58 5.72 10.85 8.37
C CYS A 58 5.44 10.88 9.88
N GLY A 59 4.39 10.16 10.29
CA GLY A 59 3.85 10.15 11.65
C GLY A 59 4.76 9.48 12.69
N ARG A 60 4.23 9.28 13.91
CA ARG A 60 5.01 8.81 15.08
C ARG A 60 5.44 7.33 15.02
N GLU A 61 4.73 6.50 14.23
CA GLU A 61 5.10 5.09 13.98
C GLU A 61 5.99 4.92 12.74
N SER A 62 6.51 6.02 12.19
CA SER A 62 7.41 5.98 11.05
C SER A 62 8.80 5.44 11.42
N GLN A 63 9.36 4.68 10.49
CA GLN A 63 10.74 4.19 10.58
C GLN A 63 11.56 4.92 9.53
N CYS A 64 12.22 5.99 9.95
CA CYS A 64 13.18 6.69 9.11
C CYS A 64 14.54 5.97 9.17
N PRO A 65 15.01 5.39 8.06
CA PRO A 65 16.31 4.73 8.03
C PRO A 65 17.42 5.74 8.31
N ALA A 66 18.50 5.29 8.97
CA ALA A 66 19.67 6.14 9.21
C ALA A 66 20.33 6.64 7.89
N THR A 67 20.18 5.86 6.82
CA THR A 67 20.65 6.17 5.48
C THR A 67 19.46 6.26 4.53
N GLY A 68 18.91 7.46 4.37
CA GLY A 68 17.78 7.72 3.48
C GLY A 68 16.90 8.84 4.00
N ASN A 69 16.15 9.49 3.11
CA ASN A 69 15.15 10.48 3.49
C ASN A 69 13.74 10.01 3.09
N THR A 70 13.50 8.70 3.11
CA THR A 70 12.20 8.12 2.78
C THR A 70 11.57 7.58 4.04
N CYS A 71 10.33 7.97 4.29
CA CYS A 71 9.57 7.56 5.45
C CYS A 71 9.15 6.10 5.32
N GLY A 72 9.71 5.23 6.17
CA GLY A 72 9.24 3.85 6.31
C GLY A 72 8.01 3.75 7.19
N TYR A 73 7.22 2.69 7.02
CA TYR A 73 6.14 2.33 7.93
C TYR A 73 6.26 0.88 8.38
N GLN A 74 5.73 0.60 9.56
CA GLN A 74 5.43 -0.75 10.01
C GLN A 74 4.04 -0.74 10.65
N ILE A 75 3.19 -1.68 10.27
CA ILE A 75 1.90 -1.92 10.89
C ILE A 75 1.84 -3.37 11.40
N ILE A 76 1.40 -3.55 12.63
CA ILE A 76 1.22 -4.86 13.26
C ILE A 76 -0.27 -5.00 13.56
N TYR A 77 -0.91 -6.00 12.96
CA TYR A 77 -2.33 -6.25 13.16
C TYR A 77 -2.56 -7.09 14.42
N LEU A 78 -3.78 -7.04 14.96
CA LEU A 78 -4.16 -7.82 16.16
C LEU A 78 -4.14 -9.33 15.93
N SER A 79 -4.31 -9.78 14.68
CA SER A 79 -4.19 -11.18 14.34
C SER A 79 -2.73 -11.65 14.45
N ASN A 80 -2.57 -12.93 14.84
CA ASN A 80 -1.24 -13.48 15.05
C ASN A 80 -0.43 -13.50 13.75
N ASP A 81 0.85 -13.13 13.85
CA ASP A 81 1.83 -13.15 12.75
C ASP A 81 1.42 -12.35 11.49
N THR A 82 0.55 -11.35 11.65
CA THR A 82 0.16 -10.46 10.55
C THR A 82 0.72 -9.06 10.73
N SER A 83 1.62 -8.67 9.83
CA SER A 83 2.23 -7.34 9.80
C SER A 83 2.56 -6.95 8.37
N SER A 84 2.66 -5.65 8.12
CA SER A 84 3.19 -5.11 6.86
C SER A 84 4.25 -4.05 7.15
N THR A 85 5.24 -3.96 6.26
CA THR A 85 6.31 -2.98 6.32
C THR A 85 6.61 -2.46 4.92
N GLY A 86 6.96 -1.19 4.80
CA GLY A 86 7.32 -0.62 3.51
C GLY A 86 7.70 0.84 3.63
N ILE A 87 7.48 1.59 2.55
CA ILE A 87 7.67 3.04 2.50
C ILE A 87 6.34 3.74 2.26
N LEU A 88 6.22 4.97 2.76
CA LEU A 88 5.08 5.84 2.46
C LEU A 88 5.28 6.54 1.12
N VAL A 89 4.23 6.54 0.31
CA VAL A 89 4.15 7.20 -0.99
C VAL A 89 2.85 7.99 -1.03
N GLU A 90 2.93 9.20 -1.54
CA GLU A 90 1.78 10.03 -1.87
C GLU A 90 1.52 9.92 -3.38
N ASP A 91 0.29 9.61 -3.77
CA ASP A 91 -0.13 9.51 -5.16
C ASP A 91 -1.65 9.74 -5.29
N VAL A 92 -2.15 9.86 -6.52
CA VAL A 92 -3.57 10.10 -6.81
C VAL A 92 -4.35 8.79 -6.84
N LEU A 93 -5.22 8.59 -5.86
CA LEU A 93 -6.19 7.50 -5.84
C LEU A 93 -7.47 7.90 -6.59
N ARG A 94 -7.87 7.08 -7.58
CA ARG A 94 -9.15 7.24 -8.31
C ARG A 94 -10.12 6.14 -7.91
N LEU A 95 -11.19 6.51 -7.23
CA LEU A 95 -12.32 5.62 -6.93
C LEU A 95 -13.48 5.97 -7.87
N THR A 96 -14.10 4.94 -8.45
CA THR A 96 -15.29 5.07 -9.27
C THR A 96 -16.39 4.22 -8.66
N THR A 97 -17.62 4.72 -8.67
CA THR A 97 -18.79 3.90 -8.32
C THR A 97 -19.04 2.86 -9.42
N ASP A 98 -19.50 1.68 -9.02
CA ASP A 98 -20.02 0.71 -9.98
C ASP A 98 -21.50 0.99 -10.21
N ASP A 99 -21.79 1.88 -11.15
CA ASP A 99 -23.16 2.28 -11.50
C ASP A 99 -23.88 1.21 -12.34
N SER A 100 -23.23 0.08 -12.66
CA SER A 100 -23.84 -1.02 -13.44
C SER A 100 -24.80 -1.90 -12.64
N GLN A 101 -24.91 -1.67 -11.34
CA GLN A 101 -25.81 -2.36 -10.41
C GLN A 101 -27.03 -1.51 -9.99
N LEU A 102 -27.25 -0.37 -10.65
CA LEU A 102 -28.46 0.47 -10.57
C LEU A 102 -29.37 0.20 -11.78
#